data_AF-A0A6B3IB48-F1
#
_entry.id   AF-A0A6B3IB48-F1
#
_cell.length_a   1.000
_cell.length_b   1.000
_cell.length_c   1.000
_cell.angle_alpha   90.00
_cell.angle_beta   90.00
_cell.angle_gamma   90.00
#
_symmetry.space_group_name_H-M   'P 1'
#
loop_
_entity.id
_entity.type
_entity.pdbx_description
1 polymer ?
#
loop_
_entity_poly.entity_id
_entity_poly.type
_entity_poly.pdbx_seq_one_letter_code
_entity_poly.pdbx_strand_id
1 'polypeptide(L)' 'LSAREILGRLPAAVALLHGPDHRVTYVNEAYETAFGPRPAGMPAAEALPELAELSVLPLLDQVLRSGTA' A
#
# COMPACT_ATOMS: atom_id res chain seq x y z
N LEU A 1 -13.34 11.80 -12.68
CA LEU A 1 -12.02 11.57 -12.06
C LEU A 1 -12.04 10.18 -11.45
N SER A 2 -11.13 9.31 -11.85
CA SER A 2 -10.96 7.97 -11.28
C SER A 2 -10.41 8.05 -9.86
N ALA A 3 -10.66 7.01 -9.04
CA ALA A 3 -10.10 6.93 -7.69
C ALA A 3 -8.57 7.08 -7.70
N ARG A 4 -7.89 6.48 -8.68
CA ARG A 4 -6.43 6.57 -8.82
C ARG A 4 -5.94 8.01 -9.04
N GLU A 5 -6.64 8.80 -9.83
CA GLU A 5 -6.29 10.22 -10.05
C GLU A 5 -6.52 11.09 -8.80
N ILE A 6 -7.48 10.72 -7.94
CA ILE A 6 -7.68 11.39 -6.64
C ILE A 6 -6.53 11.05 -5.71
N LEU A 7 -6.23 9.76 -5.56
CA LEU A 7 -5.16 9.27 -4.68
C LEU A 7 -3.78 9.81 -5.09
N GLY A 8 -3.55 9.96 -6.40
CA GLY A 8 -2.31 10.53 -6.94
C GLY A 8 -2.08 11.99 -6.57
N ARG A 9 -3.14 12.75 -6.25
CA ARG A 9 -3.05 14.17 -5.86
C ARG A 9 -2.96 14.38 -4.35
N LEU A 10 -3.08 13.33 -3.55
CA LEU A 10 -3.02 13.46 -2.09
C LEU A 10 -1.60 13.84 -1.65
N PRO A 11 -1.44 14.80 -0.73
CA PRO A 11 -0.14 15.21 -0.20
C PRO A 11 0.42 14.21 0.84
N ALA A 12 -0.04 12.97 0.82
CA ALA A 12 0.33 11.90 1.75
C ALA A 12 0.70 10.64 0.96
N ALA A 13 1.59 9.82 1.51
CA ALA A 13 1.97 8.55 0.91
C ALA A 13 0.77 7.60 0.86
N VAL A 14 0.46 7.09 -0.34
CA VAL A 14 -0.65 6.15 -0.57
C VAL A 14 -0.14 4.90 -1.27
N ALA A 15 -0.49 3.74 -0.74
CA ALA A 15 -0.37 2.45 -1.40
C ALA A 15 -1.75 1.76 -1.48
N LEU A 16 -2.06 1.15 -2.62
CA LEU A 16 -3.22 0.27 -2.78
C LEU A 16 -2.77 -1.18 -2.89
N LEU A 17 -3.35 -2.03 -2.06
CA LEU A 17 -3.03 -3.45 -1.95
C LEU A 17 -4.25 -4.29 -2.33
N HIS A 18 -4.03 -5.48 -2.89
CA HIS A 18 -5.10 -6.36 -3.33
C HIS A 18 -4.81 -7.84 -3.03
N GLY A 19 -5.87 -8.55 -2.63
CA GLY A 19 -5.85 -10.00 -2.43
C GLY A 19 -5.21 -10.45 -1.11
N PRO A 20 -5.17 -11.78 -0.87
CA PRO A 20 -4.69 -12.37 0.38
C PRO A 20 -3.21 -12.13 0.68
N ASP A 21 -2.39 -11.89 -0.35
CA ASP A 21 -0.95 -11.58 -0.18
C ASP A 21 -0.69 -10.06 -0.10
N HIS A 22 -1.75 -9.24 -0.03
CA HIS A 22 -1.67 -7.77 -0.08
C HIS A 22 -0.79 -7.25 -1.21
N ARG A 23 -1.02 -7.74 -2.44
CA ARG A 23 -0.16 -7.39 -3.57
C ARG A 23 -0.28 -5.92 -3.90
N VAL A 24 0.85 -5.24 -4.05
CA VAL A 24 0.89 -3.82 -4.41
C VAL A 24 0.31 -3.64 -5.81
N THR A 25 -0.71 -2.81 -5.94
CA THR A 25 -1.35 -2.49 -7.23
C THR A 25 -1.05 -1.07 -7.68
N TYR A 26 -0.77 -0.17 -6.73
CA TYR A 26 -0.50 1.23 -6.98
C TYR A 26 0.20 1.86 -5.78
N VAL A 27 1.12 2.78 -6.06
CA VAL A 27 1.63 3.76 -5.11
C VAL A 27 1.55 5.15 -5.76
N ASN A 28 1.34 6.20 -4.96
CA ASN A 28 1.38 7.57 -5.49
C ASN A 28 2.80 8.16 -5.47
N GLU A 29 2.98 9.30 -6.13
CA GLU A 29 4.27 9.99 -6.22
C GLU A 29 4.81 10.38 -4.84
N ALA A 30 3.95 10.75 -3.89
CA ALA A 30 4.35 11.05 -2.52
C ALA A 30 4.96 9.82 -1.81
N TYR A 31 4.39 8.63 -2.05
CA TYR A 31 4.95 7.37 -1.56
C TYR A 31 6.31 7.07 -2.19
N GLU A 32 6.42 7.21 -3.52
CA GLU A 32 7.67 6.98 -4.24
C GLU A 32 8.77 7.97 -3.84
N THR A 33 8.41 9.22 -3.56
CA THR A 33 9.34 10.24 -3.07
C THR A 33 9.87 9.91 -1.68
N ALA A 34 9.02 9.35 -0.81
CA ALA A 34 9.38 9.02 0.57
C ALA A 34 10.20 7.72 0.68
N PHE A 35 9.84 6.69 -0.10
CA PHE A 35 10.35 5.32 0.08
C PHE A 35 10.99 4.71 -1.17
N GLY A 36 10.96 5.41 -2.30
CA GLY A 36 11.42 4.92 -3.59
C GLY A 36 10.35 4.22 -4.43
N PRO A 37 10.64 3.94 -5.71
CA PRO A 37 9.69 3.30 -6.63
C PRO A 37 9.35 1.88 -6.19
N ARG A 38 8.07 1.50 -6.34
CA ARG A 38 7.57 0.18 -5.91
C ARG A 38 7.03 -0.63 -7.11
N PRO A 39 7.50 -1.87 -7.31
CA PRO A 39 6.98 -2.72 -8.37
C PRO A 39 5.56 -3.19 -8.06
N ALA A 40 4.66 -3.10 -9.05
CA ALA A 40 3.33 -3.66 -8.95
C ALA A 40 3.36 -5.20 -9.00
N GLY A 41 2.40 -5.84 -8.33
CA GLY A 41 2.19 -7.29 -8.33
C GLY A 41 2.97 -8.04 -7.25
N MET A 42 3.95 -7.41 -6.58
CA MET A 42 4.68 -8.03 -5.48
C MET A 42 3.89 -7.99 -4.17
N PRO A 43 4.05 -8.98 -3.28
CA PRO A 43 3.49 -8.94 -1.92
C PRO A 43 3.97 -7.71 -1.16
N ALA A 44 3.08 -7.05 -0.40
CA ALA A 44 3.44 -5.86 0.37
C ALA A 44 4.58 -6.11 1.37
N ALA A 45 4.62 -7.31 1.97
CA ALA A 45 5.70 -7.69 2.90
C ALA A 45 7.09 -7.72 2.26
N GLU A 46 7.17 -7.91 0.93
CA GLU A 46 8.43 -7.92 0.18
C GLU A 46 8.73 -6.55 -0.44
N ALA A 47 7.71 -5.87 -0.96
CA ALA A 47 7.87 -4.62 -1.69
C ALA A 47 7.95 -3.38 -0.79
N LEU A 48 7.35 -3.42 0.41
CA LEU A 48 7.15 -2.28 1.31
C LEU A 48 7.77 -2.59 2.69
N PRO A 49 9.12 -2.60 2.83
CA PRO A 49 9.80 -2.94 4.08
C PRO A 49 9.37 -2.05 5.28
N GLU A 50 9.01 -0.80 5.02
CA GLU A 50 8.47 0.14 5.99
C GLU A 50 7.21 -0.37 6.71
N LEU A 51 6.40 -1.22 6.07
CA LEU A 51 5.22 -1.81 6.71
C LEU A 51 5.59 -2.85 7.76
N ALA A 52 6.72 -3.53 7.60
CA ALA A 52 7.26 -4.42 8.61
C ALA A 52 7.82 -3.61 9.79
N GLU A 53 8.54 -2.52 9.53
CA GLU A 53 9.09 -1.63 10.57
C GLU A 53 7.99 -1.02 11.44
N LEU A 54 6.88 -0.61 10.81
CA LEU A 54 5.71 -0.06 11.51
C LEU A 54 4.80 -1.13 12.14
N SER A 55 5.11 -2.42 11.96
CA SER A 55 4.31 -3.55 12.44
C SER A 55 2.85 -3.52 11.99
N VAL A 56 2.59 -3.03 10.76
CA VAL A 56 1.22 -2.87 10.23
C VAL A 56 0.73 -4.05 9.39
N LEU A 57 1.62 -4.97 8.97
CA LEU A 57 1.22 -6.16 8.20
C LEU A 57 0.09 -6.98 8.88
N PRO A 58 0.13 -7.26 10.20
CA PRO A 58 -0.97 -7.97 10.86
C PRO A 58 -2.29 -7.20 10.87
N LEU A 59 -2.25 -5.86 10.87
CA LEU A 59 -3.44 -5.02 10.79
C LEU A 59 -4.06 -5.09 9.40
N LEU A 60 -3.24 -5.13 8.35
CA LEU A 60 -3.72 -5.32 6.98
C LEU A 60 -4.42 -6.69 6.83
N ASP A 61 -3.84 -7.75 7.40
CA ASP A 61 -4.47 -9.07 7.46
C ASP A 61 -5.81 -9.05 8.20
N GLN A 62 -5.87 -8.34 9.32
CA GLN A 62 -7.12 -8.18 10.08
C GLN A 62 -8.18 -7.50 9.21
N VAL A 63 -7.88 -6.33 8.63
CA VAL A 63 -8.81 -5.57 7.79
C VAL A 63 -9.32 -6.40 6.64
N LEU A 64 -8.45 -7.19 5.99
CA LEU A 64 -8.88 -8.05 4.88
C LEU A 64 -9.85 -9.15 5.32
N ARG A 65 -9.62 -9.75 6.49
CA ARG A 65 -10.48 -10.83 7.00
C ARG A 65 -11.80 -10.32 7.59
N SER A 66 -11.76 -9.23 8.36
CA SER A 66 -12.91 -8.76 9.14
C SER A 66 -13.66 -7.59 8.50
N GLY A 67 -13.05 -6.90 7.53
CA GLY A 67 -13.55 -5.63 7.02
C GLY A 67 -13.38 -4.46 8.00
N THR A 68 -12.62 -4.64 9.09
CA THR A 68 -12.46 -3.64 10.16
C THR A 68 -10.99 -3.52 10.60
N ALA A 69 -10.54 -2.27 10.77
CA ALA A 69 -9.22 -1.95 11.34
C ALA A 69 -9.30 -1.89 12.87
#